data_AF-A0A7V4H126-F1
#
_entry.id   AF-A0A7V4H126-F1
#
_cell.length_a   1.000
_cell.length_b   1.000
_cell.length_c   1.000
_cell.angle_alpha   90.00
_cell.angle_beta   90.00
_cell.angle_gamma   90.00
#
_symmetry.space_group_name_H-M   'P 1'
#
loop_
_entity.id
_entity.type
_entity.pdbx_description
1 polymer ?
#
loop_
_entity_poly.entity_id
_entity_poly.type
_entity_poly.pdbx_seq_one_letter_code
_entity_poly.pdbx_strand_id
1 'polypeptide(L)'
;LTMALAVFRLAWWRSGLSIAIVTGIAMSCIVVLGSLIGMSLPFILRKIGLDPATASAPLVTSLADIGGVIVYLSIASMLLSR
;
A
#
# COMPACT_ATOMS: atom_id res chain seq x y z
N LEU A 1 -7.61 6.73 -5.35
CA LEU A 1 -8.60 6.29 -6.36
C LEU A 1 -7.99 6.13 -7.76
N THR A 2 -7.32 7.15 -8.30
CA THR A 2 -6.70 7.12 -9.64
C THR A 2 -5.71 5.96 -9.82
N MET A 3 -4.84 5.73 -8.82
CA MET A 3 -3.91 4.58 -8.81
C MET A 3 -4.63 3.23 -8.82
N ALA A 4 -5.68 3.06 -8.02
CA ALA A 4 -6.44 1.82 -7.99
C ALA A 4 -7.11 1.52 -9.34
N LEU A 5 -7.69 2.54 -9.99
CA LEU A 5 -8.27 2.41 -11.33
C LEU A 5 -7.21 2.14 -12.41
N ALA A 6 -6.02 2.72 -12.28
CA ALA A 6 -4.92 2.45 -13.20
C ALA A 6 -4.44 1.01 -13.08
N VAL A 7 -4.16 0.54 -11.87
CA VAL A 7 -3.70 -0.82 -11.59
C VAL A 7 -4.77 -1.85 -11.99
N PHE A 8 -6.05 -1.61 -11.66
CA PHE A 8 -7.15 -2.47 -12.07
C PHE A 8 -7.21 -2.65 -13.60
N ARG A 9 -7.12 -1.54 -14.36
CA ARG A 9 -7.16 -1.59 -15.82
C ARG A 9 -5.96 -2.34 -16.41
N LEU A 10 -4.77 -2.12 -15.85
CA LEU A 10 -3.56 -2.82 -16.29
C LEU A 10 -3.63 -4.32 -15.99
N ALA A 11 -4.08 -4.68 -14.78
CA ALA A 11 -4.22 -6.07 -14.35
C ALA A 11 -5.30 -6.81 -15.15
N TRP A 12 -6.41 -6.14 -15.47
CA TRP A 12 -7.46 -6.68 -16.33
C TRP A 12 -6.90 -7.04 -17.71
N TRP A 13 -6.14 -6.13 -18.32
CA TRP A 13 -5.55 -6.35 -19.64
C TRP A 13 -4.52 -7.48 -19.65
N ARG A 14 -3.73 -7.61 -18.58
CA ARG A 14 -2.60 -8.55 -18.52
C ARG A 14 -2.99 -9.94 -18.02
N SER A 15 -3.94 -10.02 -17.10
CA SER A 15 -4.08 -11.18 -16.20
C SER A 15 -5.54 -11.58 -15.92
N GLY A 16 -6.52 -10.89 -16.50
CA GLY A 16 -7.94 -11.21 -16.38
C GLY A 16 -8.63 -10.63 -15.13
N LEU A 17 -9.93 -10.92 -15.00
CA LEU A 17 -10.80 -10.28 -14.00
C LEU A 17 -10.38 -10.54 -12.56
N SER A 18 -10.01 -11.78 -12.23
CA SER A 18 -9.73 -12.19 -10.86
C SER A 18 -8.56 -11.39 -10.26
N ILE A 19 -7.47 -11.25 -11.02
CA ILE A 19 -6.28 -10.49 -10.60
C ILE A 19 -6.57 -8.98 -10.62
N ALA A 20 -7.39 -8.50 -11.56
CA ALA A 20 -7.82 -7.10 -11.60
C ALA A 20 -8.58 -6.70 -10.32
N ILE A 21 -9.56 -7.50 -9.89
CA ILE A 21 -10.33 -7.23 -8.66
C ILE A 21 -9.39 -7.23 -7.44
N VAL A 22 -8.55 -8.25 -7.29
CA VAL A 22 -7.60 -8.37 -6.17
C VAL A 22 -6.70 -7.13 -6.09
N THR A 23 -6.06 -6.77 -7.20
CA THR A 23 -5.14 -5.64 -7.25
C THR A 23 -5.84 -4.29 -7.08
N GLY A 24 -7.05 -4.11 -7.60
CA GLY A 24 -7.83 -2.89 -7.43
C GLY A 24 -8.27 -2.63 -5.98
N ILE A 25 -8.74 -3.68 -5.29
CA ILE A 25 -9.10 -3.61 -3.86
C ILE A 25 -7.84 -3.38 -3.03
N ALA A 26 -6.79 -4.18 -3.25
CA ALA A 26 -5.53 -4.03 -2.54
C ALA A 26 -4.94 -2.63 -2.69
N MET A 27 -4.86 -2.10 -3.91
CA MET A 27 -4.31 -0.77 -4.16
C MET A 27 -5.09 0.35 -3.47
N SER A 28 -6.41 0.19 -3.33
CA SER A 28 -7.24 1.14 -2.57
C SER A 28 -6.85 1.16 -1.09
N CYS A 29 -6.69 -0.03 -0.48
CA CYS A 29 -6.25 -0.16 0.91
C CYS A 29 -4.81 0.34 1.12
N ILE A 30 -3.90 0.01 0.21
CA ILE A 30 -2.48 0.40 0.28
C ILE A 30 -2.33 1.93 0.26
N VAL A 31 -3.09 2.64 -0.58
CA VAL A 31 -3.04 4.12 -0.64
C VAL A 31 -3.50 4.75 0.67
N VAL A 32 -4.56 4.23 1.28
CA VAL A 32 -5.05 4.72 2.58
C VAL A 32 -4.02 4.47 3.67
N LEU A 33 -3.46 3.26 3.74
CA LEU A 33 -2.42 2.90 4.69
C LEU A 33 -1.15 3.73 4.51
N GLY A 34 -0.67 3.89 3.28
CA GLY A 34 0.50 4.72 2.97
C GLY A 34 0.29 6.18 3.38
N SER A 35 -0.92 6.71 3.19
CA SER A 35 -1.27 8.07 3.63
C SER A 35 -1.27 8.18 5.16
N LEU A 36 -1.82 7.18 5.86
CA LEU A 36 -1.83 7.14 7.32
C LEU A 36 -0.41 7.04 7.90
N ILE A 37 0.45 6.18 7.32
CA ILE A 37 1.86 6.06 7.70
C ILE A 37 2.58 7.39 7.43
N GLY A 38 2.41 7.98 6.25
CA GLY A 38 3.05 9.25 5.88
C GLY A 38 2.68 10.41 6.82
N MET A 39 1.43 10.46 7.27
CA MET A 39 0.97 11.48 8.22
C MET A 39 1.39 11.19 9.66
N SER A 40 1.41 9.94 10.11
CA SER A 40 1.67 9.57 11.51
C SER A 40 3.15 9.46 11.85
N LEU A 41 4.00 9.06 10.89
CA LEU A 41 5.41 8.80 11.12
C LEU A 41 6.19 10.00 11.68
N PRO A 42 6.01 11.25 11.20
CA PRO A 42 6.72 12.41 11.75
C PRO A 42 6.45 12.64 13.25
N PHE A 43 5.21 12.36 13.71
CA PHE A 43 4.86 12.47 15.12
C PHE A 43 5.52 11.39 15.97
N ILE A 44 5.59 10.16 15.44
CA ILE A 44 6.26 9.04 16.10
C ILE A 44 7.76 9.30 16.21
N LEU A 45 8.41 9.74 15.12
CA LEU A 45 9.84 10.06 15.09
C LEU A 45 10.18 11.18 16.08
N ARG A 46 9.39 12.27 16.09
CA ARG A 46 9.54 13.36 17.06
C ARG A 46 9.44 12.87 18.51
N LYS A 47 8.54 11.92 18.79
CA LYS A 47 8.35 11.35 20.13
C LYS A 47 9.54 10.49 20.59
N ILE A 48 10.27 9.89 19.65
CA ILE A 48 11.47 9.07 19.91
C ILE A 48 12.76 9.92 19.84
N GLY A 49 12.65 11.22 19.55
CA GLY A 49 13.81 12.14 19.47
C GLY A 49 14.60 12.05 18.17
N LEU A 50 14.06 11.41 17.14
CA LEU A 50 14.65 11.34 15.80
C LEU A 50 14.18 12.52 14.95
N ASP A 51 15.08 13.05 14.12
CA ASP A 51 14.74 14.14 13.21
C ASP A 51 13.85 13.63 12.05
N PRO A 52 12.57 14.05 11.98
CA PRO A 52 11.68 13.62 10.93
C PRO A 52 12.13 14.07 9.53
N ALA A 53 12.87 15.18 9.39
CA ALA A 53 13.22 15.72 8.07
C ALA A 53 14.15 14.79 7.27
N THR A 54 15.06 14.10 7.96
CA THR A 54 16.08 13.25 7.32
C THR A 54 15.63 11.80 7.24
N ALA A 55 14.89 11.32 8.25
CA ALA A 55 14.52 9.91 8.38
C ALA A 55 13.16 9.56 7.76
N SER A 56 12.21 10.51 7.66
CA SER A 56 10.84 10.17 7.29
C SER A 56 10.71 9.68 5.85
N ALA A 57 11.41 10.28 4.88
CA ALA A 57 11.27 9.90 3.48
C ALA A 57 11.60 8.41 3.20
N PRO A 58 12.79 7.88 3.57
CA PRO A 58 13.12 6.47 3.34
C PRO A 58 12.33 5.51 4.25
N LEU A 59 11.96 5.95 5.47
CA LEU A 59 11.18 5.10 6.38
C LEU A 59 9.72 4.96 5.95
N VAL A 60 9.08 6.03 5.47
CA VAL A 60 7.68 5.98 4.98
C VAL A 60 7.58 5.01 3.81
N THR A 61 8.48 5.09 2.83
CA THR A 61 8.45 4.20 1.67
C THR A 61 8.66 2.75 2.08
N SER A 62 9.62 2.47 2.98
CA SER A 62 9.90 1.12 3.45
C SER A 62 8.71 0.50 4.21
N LEU A 63 8.08 1.28 5.11
CA LEU A 63 6.89 0.84 5.85
C LEU A 63 5.68 0.65 4.93
N ALA A 64 5.49 1.55 3.97
CA ALA A 64 4.43 1.43 2.97
C ALA A 64 4.64 0.20 2.07
N ASP A 65 5.88 -0.15 1.71
CA ASP A 65 6.20 -1.34 0.92
C ASP A 65 5.90 -2.62 1.71
N ILE A 66 6.39 -2.73 2.95
CA ILE A 66 6.13 -3.90 3.81
C ILE A 66 4.63 -4.06 4.05
N GLY A 67 3.94 -2.98 4.46
CA GLY A 67 2.50 -3.00 4.66
C GLY A 67 1.73 -3.31 3.38
N GLY A 68 2.21 -2.79 2.24
CA GLY A 68 1.63 -3.02 0.94
C GLY A 68 1.68 -4.48 0.51
N VAL A 69 2.82 -5.14 0.69
CA VAL A 69 3.00 -6.57 0.41
C VAL A 69 2.08 -7.41 1.29
N ILE A 70 2.01 -7.12 2.59
CA ILE A 70 1.12 -7.84 3.52
C ILE A 70 -0.33 -7.72 3.06
N VAL A 71 -0.81 -6.51 2.79
CA VAL A 71 -2.20 -6.26 2.36
C VAL A 71 -2.51 -6.95 1.04
N TYR A 72 -1.61 -6.82 0.06
CA TYR A 72 -1.80 -7.46 -1.24
C TYR A 72 -1.86 -8.99 -1.11
N LEU A 73 -0.91 -9.60 -0.41
CA LEU A 73 -0.86 -11.05 -0.26
C LEU A 73 -2.02 -11.59 0.59
N SER A 74 -2.46 -10.85 1.62
CA SER A 74 -3.64 -11.22 2.40
C SER A 74 -4.90 -11.21 1.54
N ILE A 75 -5.13 -10.15 0.75
CA ILE A 75 -6.30 -10.04 -0.13
C ILE A 75 -6.23 -11.10 -1.24
N ALA A 76 -5.06 -11.31 -1.83
CA ALA A 76 -4.84 -12.33 -2.84
C ALA A 76 -5.13 -13.73 -2.28
N SER A 77 -4.63 -14.04 -1.09
CA SER A 77 -4.91 -15.31 -0.41
C SER A 77 -6.41 -15.48 -0.14
N MET A 78 -7.09 -14.45 0.38
CA MET A 78 -8.53 -14.55 0.67
C MET A 78 -9.41 -14.77 -0.59
N LEU A 79 -9.07 -14.14 -1.71
CA LEU A 79 -9.89 -14.15 -2.93
C LEU A 79 -9.49 -15.22 -3.94
N LEU A 80 -8.22 -15.63 -3.95
CA LEU A 80 -7.63 -16.54 -4.95
C LEU A 80 -7.24 -17.91 -4.38
N SER A 81 -7.31 -18.13 -3.05
CA SER A 81 -7.00 -19.43 -2.42
C SER A 81 -8.10 -20.49 -2.61
N ARG A 82 -8.74 -20.53 -3.78
CA ARG A 82 -9.58 -21.65 -4.23
C ARG A 82 -9.06 -22.19 -5.55
#